data_AF-A0A7S4REB8-F1
#
_entry.id   AF-A0A7S4REB8-F1
#
_cell.length_a   1.000
_cell.length_b   1.000
_cell.length_c   1.000
_cell.angle_alpha   90.00
_cell.angle_beta   90.00
_cell.angle_gamma   90.00
#
_symmetry.space_group_name_H-M   'P 1'
#
loop_
_entity.id
_entity.type
_entity.pdbx_description
1 polymer ?
#
loop_
_entity_poly.entity_id
_entity_poly.type
_entity_poly.pdbx_seq_one_letter_code
_entity_poly.pdbx_strand_id
1 'polypeptide(L)'
;MGNDNSNPKALFRLIGLATVIVFLIINNEKFTSHNHPNNRRTSVDMGNGNCKWTPPKYEGFEDIKFFKTVIAGFPSGDKRLTFVQLEALTENPTKDEWDFKHLGMSNHPFIKANYPHHEGIWGWEDAGDQVIMVVRNIKRAMVEYHDILWDIGYAKTWEEAFALVPNLYRERPPLEDFLAWRDERVFDEIDWYGWFIDYYMEGGLMRDMFTKKITTSEHWNMLMVPTAYTLEQLQYDVVVGADTHVEPSYDPNCALITNGCAPIKVISAERLAELDRGPAVGLELAAAVDGKEGMNVIAPEARNCIWRELIINKKGLKTFIDRDGYGEDDYSFTKGHLEKMVKELDRLIQKYSNVPWTTNSNAQVLVDLFQEHRGLILEDLAEGRFRRIMKRKSSLTPDRFRELE
;
A
#
# COMPACT_ATOMS: atom_id res chain seq x y z
N MET A 1 43.50 -45.44 15.23
CA MET A 1 42.57 -45.03 16.30
C MET A 1 42.76 -43.55 16.53
N GLY A 2 41.67 -42.79 16.59
CA GLY A 2 41.67 -41.36 16.96
C GLY A 2 41.56 -40.40 15.78
N ASN A 3 40.36 -40.27 15.21
CA ASN A 3 39.99 -39.16 14.34
C ASN A 3 38.84 -38.44 15.06
N ASP A 4 39.11 -37.29 15.67
CA ASP A 4 38.10 -36.45 16.31
C ASP A 4 38.30 -35.01 15.85
N ASN A 5 37.45 -34.61 14.90
CA ASN A 5 37.41 -33.29 14.29
C ASN A 5 36.01 -32.71 14.55
N SER A 6 35.72 -32.42 15.82
CA SER A 6 34.51 -31.68 16.19
C SER A 6 34.68 -30.21 15.78
N ASN A 7 34.08 -29.83 14.66
CA ASN A 7 34.06 -28.46 14.15
C ASN A 7 33.06 -27.59 14.97
N PRO A 8 33.53 -26.64 15.80
CA PRO A 8 32.68 -25.86 16.70
C PRO A 8 31.72 -24.89 15.96
N LYS A 9 31.87 -24.71 14.64
CA LYS A 9 30.98 -23.85 13.85
C LYS A 9 29.62 -24.49 13.52
N ALA A 10 29.51 -25.82 13.60
CA ALA A 10 28.24 -26.52 13.36
C ALA A 10 27.27 -26.37 14.55
N LEU A 11 27.80 -26.31 15.77
CA LEU A 11 26.99 -26.21 17.00
C LEU A 11 26.34 -24.83 17.16
N PHE A 12 27.04 -23.74 16.77
CA PHE A 12 26.48 -22.39 16.82
C PHE A 12 25.36 -22.14 15.79
N ARG A 13 25.41 -22.80 14.61
CA ARG A 13 24.32 -22.71 13.62
C ARG A 13 23.07 -23.45 14.05
N LEU A 14 23.21 -24.58 14.75
CA LEU A 14 22.06 -25.32 15.28
C LEU A 14 21.36 -24.58 16.43
N ILE A 15 22.14 -23.93 17.32
CA ILE A 15 21.56 -23.16 18.44
C ILE A 15 20.82 -21.93 17.93
N GLY A 16 21.35 -21.21 16.93
CA GLY A 16 20.67 -20.06 16.34
C GLY A 16 19.37 -20.39 15.61
N LEU A 17 19.32 -21.54 14.90
CA LEU A 17 18.10 -21.99 14.23
C LEU A 17 17.03 -22.44 15.24
N ALA A 18 17.44 -23.09 16.33
CA ALA A 18 16.53 -23.53 17.38
C ALA A 18 15.93 -22.35 18.16
N THR A 19 16.67 -21.27 18.44
CA THR A 19 16.11 -20.09 19.10
C THR A 19 15.10 -19.34 18.23
N VAL A 20 15.30 -19.26 16.91
CA VAL A 20 14.33 -18.64 16.00
C VAL A 20 13.04 -19.47 15.92
N ILE A 21 13.15 -20.80 15.82
CA ILE A 21 11.98 -21.70 15.80
C ILE A 21 11.22 -21.65 17.12
N VAL A 22 11.92 -21.62 18.26
CA VAL A 22 11.27 -21.49 19.58
C VAL A 22 10.63 -20.11 19.77
N PHE A 23 11.22 -19.03 19.23
CA PHE A 23 10.61 -17.70 19.27
C PHE A 23 9.34 -17.62 18.40
N LEU A 24 9.34 -18.28 17.24
CA LEU A 24 8.16 -18.40 16.38
C LEU A 24 7.05 -19.23 17.05
N ILE A 25 7.39 -20.36 17.69
CA ILE A 25 6.42 -21.22 18.38
C ILE A 25 5.84 -20.52 19.63
N ILE A 26 6.67 -19.83 20.43
CA ILE A 26 6.20 -19.16 21.67
C ILE A 26 5.31 -17.95 21.35
N ASN A 27 5.58 -17.21 20.25
CA ASN A 27 4.69 -16.13 19.83
C ASN A 27 3.37 -16.65 19.24
N ASN A 28 3.37 -17.86 18.65
CA ASN A 28 2.14 -18.51 18.17
C ASN A 28 1.29 -19.08 19.33
N GLU A 29 1.93 -19.66 20.37
CA GLU A 29 1.21 -20.27 21.49
C GLU A 29 0.56 -19.26 22.45
N LYS A 30 1.08 -18.03 22.56
CA LYS A 30 0.41 -16.98 23.34
C LYS A 30 -0.86 -16.43 22.69
N PHE A 31 -1.13 -16.76 21.43
CA PHE A 31 -2.32 -16.32 20.69
C PHE A 31 -3.43 -17.38 20.56
N THR A 32 -3.11 -18.66 20.72
CA THR A 32 -4.01 -19.80 20.39
C THR A 32 -4.90 -20.28 21.54
N SER A 33 -4.77 -19.76 22.76
CA SER A 33 -5.52 -20.27 23.91
C SER A 33 -6.86 -19.54 24.12
N HIS A 34 -7.95 -20.22 23.71
CA HIS A 34 -9.37 -20.00 24.03
C HIS A 34 -10.19 -19.11 23.09
N ASN A 35 -10.67 -19.67 21.97
CA ASN A 35 -11.85 -19.16 21.29
C ASN A 35 -12.63 -20.28 20.58
N HIS A 36 -13.70 -20.77 21.20
CA HIS A 36 -14.77 -21.42 20.45
C HIS A 36 -15.36 -20.40 19.43
N PRO A 37 -15.62 -20.79 18.18
CA PRO A 37 -16.14 -19.89 17.14
C PRO A 37 -17.50 -19.23 17.49
N ASN A 38 -18.23 -19.79 18.46
CA ASN A 38 -19.57 -19.31 18.85
C ASN A 38 -19.60 -18.16 19.86
N ASN A 39 -18.45 -17.68 20.38
CA ASN A 39 -18.38 -16.51 21.26
C ASN A 39 -17.54 -15.39 20.62
N ARG A 40 -17.96 -14.96 19.43
CA ARG A 40 -17.42 -13.76 18.79
C ARG A 40 -17.82 -12.54 19.62
N ARG A 41 -16.84 -11.80 20.16
CA ARG A 41 -17.09 -10.54 20.86
C ARG A 41 -17.07 -9.41 19.85
N THR A 42 -18.20 -9.18 19.18
CA THR A 42 -18.34 -8.05 18.26
C THR A 42 -17.97 -6.74 18.96
N SER A 43 -17.30 -5.84 18.26
CA SER A 43 -17.18 -4.45 18.69
C SER A 43 -18.58 -3.88 18.97
N VAL A 44 -18.78 -3.27 20.15
CA VAL A 44 -20.11 -2.83 20.62
C VAL A 44 -20.11 -1.35 20.98
N ASP A 45 -21.15 -0.64 20.56
CA ASP A 45 -21.51 0.67 21.13
C ASP A 45 -22.08 0.46 22.54
N MET A 46 -21.43 1.04 23.55
CA MET A 46 -21.89 0.98 24.94
C MET A 46 -22.82 2.15 25.29
N GLY A 47 -23.15 3.01 24.32
CA GLY A 47 -23.92 4.23 24.50
C GLY A 47 -23.08 5.38 25.09
N ASN A 48 -23.65 6.59 25.05
CA ASN A 48 -23.02 7.83 25.56
C ASN A 48 -21.63 8.11 24.95
N GLY A 49 -21.39 7.65 23.72
CA GLY A 49 -20.13 7.82 23.01
C GLY A 49 -19.00 6.90 23.47
N ASN A 50 -19.29 5.85 24.25
CA ASN A 50 -18.31 4.84 24.66
C ASN A 50 -18.34 3.63 23.72
N CYS A 51 -17.17 3.16 23.30
CA CYS A 51 -17.03 1.91 22.56
C CYS A 51 -16.27 0.84 23.30
N LYS A 52 -16.61 -0.40 22.99
CA LYS A 52 -15.70 -1.52 23.17
C LYS A 52 -15.24 -2.02 21.80
N TRP A 53 -14.05 -1.61 21.40
CA TRP A 53 -13.35 -2.18 20.24
C TRP A 53 -12.79 -3.56 20.59
N THR A 54 -12.92 -4.50 19.67
CA THR A 54 -12.29 -5.82 19.70
C THR A 54 -11.34 -5.95 18.51
N PRO A 55 -10.08 -6.38 18.72
CA PRO A 55 -9.15 -6.63 17.62
C PRO A 55 -9.61 -7.81 16.75
N PRO A 56 -9.18 -7.91 15.49
CA PRO A 56 -9.47 -9.07 14.65
C PRO A 56 -8.87 -10.34 15.25
N LYS A 57 -9.47 -11.49 14.94
CA LYS A 57 -8.87 -12.80 15.19
C LYS A 57 -8.01 -13.15 13.98
N TYR A 58 -6.83 -13.75 14.16
CA TYR A 58 -5.93 -14.13 13.06
C TYR A 58 -5.98 -15.63 12.71
N GLU A 59 -6.77 -16.41 13.45
CA GLU A 59 -6.82 -17.88 13.33
C GLU A 59 -8.26 -18.41 13.31
N GLY A 60 -8.42 -19.65 12.82
CA GLY A 60 -9.69 -20.39 12.91
C GLY A 60 -10.69 -20.08 11.79
N PHE A 61 -10.20 -19.76 10.59
CA PHE A 61 -11.04 -19.37 9.45
C PHE A 61 -11.12 -20.42 8.32
N GLU A 62 -10.60 -21.62 8.52
CA GLU A 62 -10.49 -22.63 7.46
C GLU A 62 -11.85 -23.02 6.86
N ASP A 63 -12.91 -22.99 7.67
CA ASP A 63 -14.26 -23.42 7.25
C ASP A 63 -15.17 -22.28 6.75
N ILE A 64 -14.71 -21.02 6.77
CA ILE A 64 -15.54 -19.87 6.38
C ILE A 64 -15.29 -19.50 4.93
N LYS A 65 -16.31 -19.56 4.07
CA LYS A 65 -16.19 -19.01 2.71
C LYS A 65 -16.29 -17.48 2.77
N PHE A 66 -15.16 -16.80 2.66
CA PHE A 66 -15.12 -15.34 2.59
C PHE A 66 -15.25 -14.84 1.15
N PHE A 67 -16.04 -13.79 0.99
CA PHE A 67 -15.96 -12.89 -0.15
C PHE A 67 -14.78 -11.93 0.04
N LYS A 68 -13.74 -12.04 -0.79
CA LYS A 68 -12.42 -11.44 -0.54
C LYS A 68 -12.26 -10.08 -1.23
N THR A 69 -11.83 -9.08 -0.49
CA THR A 69 -11.61 -7.71 -0.98
C THR A 69 -10.12 -7.41 -1.06
N VAL A 70 -9.65 -7.07 -2.26
CA VAL A 70 -8.31 -6.52 -2.49
C VAL A 70 -8.35 -5.03 -2.16
N ILE A 71 -7.56 -4.63 -1.17
CA ILE A 71 -7.33 -3.25 -0.77
C ILE A 71 -6.06 -2.81 -1.50
N ALA A 72 -6.26 -2.26 -2.69
CA ALA A 72 -5.19 -1.82 -3.56
C ALA A 72 -4.84 -0.35 -3.30
N GLY A 73 -3.57 0.00 -3.35
CA GLY A 73 -3.12 1.38 -3.25
C GLY A 73 -1.66 1.46 -3.66
N PHE A 74 -1.21 2.61 -4.16
CA PHE A 74 0.21 2.89 -4.33
C PHE A 74 0.96 2.58 -3.01
N PRO A 75 2.24 2.15 -3.01
CA PRO A 75 3.04 2.08 -1.79
C PRO A 75 2.87 3.36 -0.98
N SER A 76 2.69 3.24 0.34
CA SER A 76 2.35 4.37 1.23
C SER A 76 1.02 5.11 0.97
N GLY A 77 0.14 4.60 0.10
CA GLY A 77 -1.25 5.07 -0.02
C GLY A 77 -2.12 4.78 1.21
N ASP A 78 -1.51 4.47 2.36
CA ASP A 78 -2.13 4.22 3.66
C ASP A 78 -3.27 3.21 3.69
N LYS A 79 -3.14 2.17 2.86
CA LYS A 79 -3.94 0.94 2.96
C LYS A 79 -4.03 0.40 4.38
N ARG A 80 -3.01 0.64 5.22
CA ARG A 80 -2.99 0.24 6.63
C ARG A 80 -4.15 0.82 7.42
N LEU A 81 -4.43 2.11 7.26
CA LEU A 81 -5.57 2.74 7.93
C LEU A 81 -6.89 2.14 7.44
N THR A 82 -7.02 1.96 6.12
CA THR A 82 -8.21 1.37 5.50
C THR A 82 -8.47 -0.06 5.98
N PHE A 83 -7.45 -0.92 5.98
CA PHE A 83 -7.64 -2.31 6.39
C PHE A 83 -7.87 -2.43 7.89
N VAL A 84 -7.22 -1.61 8.74
CA VAL A 84 -7.50 -1.60 10.19
C VAL A 84 -8.95 -1.21 10.47
N GLN A 85 -9.50 -0.26 9.69
CA GLN A 85 -10.92 0.08 9.76
C GLN A 85 -11.81 -1.10 9.36
N LEU A 86 -11.49 -1.82 8.29
CA LEU A 86 -12.23 -3.01 7.85
C LEU A 86 -12.12 -4.18 8.85
N GLU A 87 -10.94 -4.40 9.42
CA GLU A 87 -10.70 -5.36 10.51
C GLU A 87 -11.56 -5.02 11.73
N ALA A 88 -11.68 -3.74 12.11
CA ALA A 88 -12.52 -3.37 13.25
C ALA A 88 -14.03 -3.44 12.93
N LEU A 89 -14.42 -3.20 11.68
CA LEU A 89 -15.82 -3.32 11.23
C LEU A 89 -16.27 -4.78 11.14
N THR A 90 -15.37 -5.72 10.83
CA THR A 90 -15.71 -7.10 10.49
C THR A 90 -15.05 -8.16 11.36
N GLU A 91 -14.13 -7.77 12.23
CA GLU A 91 -13.28 -8.61 13.10
C GLU A 91 -12.47 -9.68 12.38
N ASN A 92 -12.40 -9.55 11.06
CA ASN A 92 -11.68 -10.46 10.21
C ASN A 92 -10.33 -9.86 9.83
N PRO A 93 -9.26 -10.66 9.76
CA PRO A 93 -7.90 -10.16 9.58
C PRO A 93 -7.59 -9.83 8.11
N THR A 94 -6.61 -8.96 7.92
CA THR A 94 -6.00 -8.67 6.62
C THR A 94 -4.69 -9.42 6.47
N LYS A 95 -4.37 -9.84 5.23
CA LYS A 95 -3.05 -10.40 4.88
C LYS A 95 -2.40 -9.57 3.77
N ASP A 96 -1.08 -9.39 3.88
CA ASP A 96 -0.27 -8.70 2.89
C ASP A 96 -0.02 -9.58 1.64
N GLU A 97 0.03 -8.98 0.45
CA GLU A 97 0.33 -9.67 -0.80
C GLU A 97 1.64 -10.48 -0.74
N TRP A 98 2.66 -9.96 -0.05
CA TRP A 98 3.93 -10.66 0.11
C TRP A 98 3.82 -11.87 1.03
N ASP A 99 2.98 -11.81 2.06
CA ASP A 99 2.75 -12.94 2.95
C ASP A 99 2.04 -14.09 2.22
N PHE A 100 1.20 -13.81 1.21
CA PHE A 100 0.63 -14.88 0.38
C PHE A 100 1.73 -15.61 -0.41
N LYS A 101 2.68 -14.88 -0.98
CA LYS A 101 3.80 -15.48 -1.73
C LYS A 101 4.78 -16.25 -0.84
N HIS A 102 5.14 -15.70 0.32
CA HIS A 102 6.22 -16.25 1.15
C HIS A 102 5.74 -17.20 2.26
N LEU A 103 4.53 -16.99 2.79
CA LEU A 103 3.93 -17.84 3.83
C LEU A 103 2.84 -18.77 3.28
N GLY A 104 2.50 -18.65 1.99
CA GLY A 104 1.50 -19.46 1.32
C GLY A 104 0.08 -18.91 1.41
N MET A 105 -0.79 -19.51 0.61
CA MET A 105 -2.21 -19.19 0.57
C MET A 105 -2.89 -19.45 1.90
N SER A 106 -3.79 -18.55 2.29
CA SER A 106 -4.54 -18.65 3.54
C SER A 106 -5.88 -17.93 3.42
N ASN A 107 -6.83 -18.30 4.27
CA ASN A 107 -8.19 -17.81 4.11
C ASN A 107 -8.44 -16.46 4.80
N HIS A 108 -7.85 -15.40 4.26
CA HIS A 108 -8.08 -14.02 4.72
C HIS A 108 -9.11 -13.31 3.81
N PRO A 109 -10.08 -12.56 4.37
CA PRO A 109 -11.05 -11.80 3.59
C PRO A 109 -10.52 -10.50 3.01
N PHE A 110 -9.42 -9.96 3.55
CA PHE A 110 -8.82 -8.73 3.06
C PHE A 110 -7.39 -8.99 2.60
N ILE A 111 -7.07 -8.49 1.42
CA ILE A 111 -5.76 -8.61 0.79
C ILE A 111 -5.19 -7.21 0.62
N LYS A 112 -4.12 -6.87 1.31
CA LYS A 112 -3.42 -5.59 1.11
C LYS A 112 -2.45 -5.73 -0.07
N ALA A 113 -2.64 -4.92 -1.11
CA ALA A 113 -1.86 -5.00 -2.33
C ALA A 113 -1.23 -3.66 -2.76
N ASN A 114 0.03 -3.70 -3.22
CA ASN A 114 0.70 -2.59 -3.91
C ASN A 114 0.79 -2.81 -5.42
N TYR A 115 0.49 -4.02 -5.91
CA TYR A 115 0.46 -4.29 -7.34
C TYR A 115 -0.48 -3.32 -8.09
N PRO A 116 -0.14 -2.81 -9.29
CA PRO A 116 1.14 -2.98 -9.95
C PRO A 116 2.11 -1.91 -9.44
N HIS A 117 3.25 -2.37 -8.95
CA HIS A 117 4.36 -1.52 -8.51
C HIS A 117 5.63 -2.36 -8.57
N HIS A 118 6.81 -1.75 -8.69
CA HIS A 118 8.08 -2.49 -8.72
C HIS A 118 8.38 -3.25 -7.41
N GLU A 119 7.78 -2.83 -6.30
CA GLU A 119 7.76 -3.52 -5.01
C GLU A 119 6.43 -4.25 -4.72
N GLY A 120 5.53 -4.30 -5.69
CA GLY A 120 4.25 -5.02 -5.59
C GLY A 120 4.35 -6.37 -6.28
N ILE A 121 3.57 -7.34 -5.81
CA ILE A 121 3.49 -8.66 -6.44
C ILE A 121 2.04 -9.13 -6.49
N TRP A 122 1.71 -9.91 -7.50
CA TRP A 122 0.45 -10.65 -7.50
C TRP A 122 0.60 -11.94 -6.67
N GLY A 123 0.49 -11.81 -5.35
CA GLY A 123 0.73 -12.93 -4.43
C GLY A 123 -0.48 -13.82 -4.14
N TRP A 124 -1.70 -13.33 -4.41
CA TRP A 124 -2.95 -13.94 -3.94
C TRP A 124 -3.70 -14.79 -4.99
N GLU A 125 -3.06 -15.10 -6.12
CA GLU A 125 -3.62 -15.93 -7.19
C GLU A 125 -5.04 -15.49 -7.60
N ASP A 126 -6.03 -16.38 -7.55
CA ASP A 126 -7.44 -16.12 -7.90
C ASP A 126 -8.33 -15.82 -6.69
N ALA A 127 -7.73 -15.52 -5.53
CA ALA A 127 -8.47 -15.33 -4.30
C ALA A 127 -9.15 -13.94 -4.21
N GLY A 128 -9.08 -13.07 -5.21
CA GLY A 128 -9.72 -11.75 -5.14
C GLY A 128 -11.15 -11.76 -5.67
N ASP A 129 -12.13 -11.19 -4.96
CA ASP A 129 -13.49 -11.03 -5.49
C ASP A 129 -13.80 -9.61 -5.94
N GLN A 130 -13.31 -8.59 -5.23
CA GLN A 130 -13.51 -7.18 -5.57
C GLN A 130 -12.31 -6.32 -5.18
N VAL A 131 -12.25 -5.10 -5.70
CA VAL A 131 -11.19 -4.13 -5.37
C VAL A 131 -11.76 -2.89 -4.69
N ILE A 132 -11.15 -2.48 -3.59
CA ILE A 132 -11.23 -1.13 -3.03
C ILE A 132 -9.89 -0.45 -3.31
N MET A 133 -9.90 0.69 -4.00
CA MET A 133 -8.68 1.45 -4.26
C MET A 133 -8.52 2.57 -3.22
N VAL A 134 -7.36 2.63 -2.60
CA VAL A 134 -6.97 3.64 -1.61
C VAL A 134 -6.03 4.65 -2.27
N VAL A 135 -6.38 5.93 -2.13
CA VAL A 135 -5.66 7.06 -2.73
C VAL A 135 -5.23 8.03 -1.63
N ARG A 136 -4.02 8.54 -1.75
CA ARG A 136 -3.46 9.59 -0.89
C ARG A 136 -2.91 10.70 -1.74
N ASN A 137 -2.81 11.90 -1.18
CA ASN A 137 -2.03 12.99 -1.76
C ASN A 137 -0.65 12.52 -2.23
N ILE A 138 -0.34 12.78 -3.51
CA ILE A 138 0.90 12.31 -4.15
C ILE A 138 2.16 12.79 -3.42
N LYS A 139 2.21 14.04 -2.93
CA LYS A 139 3.35 14.58 -2.17
C LYS A 139 3.53 13.80 -0.86
N ARG A 140 2.42 13.55 -0.14
CA ARG A 140 2.43 12.83 1.14
C ARG A 140 2.76 11.35 0.97
N ALA A 141 2.26 10.73 -0.10
CA ALA A 141 2.66 9.38 -0.49
C ALA A 141 4.18 9.30 -0.74
N MET A 142 4.79 10.25 -1.47
CA MET A 142 6.25 10.20 -1.66
C MET A 142 7.03 10.28 -0.35
N VAL A 143 6.59 11.12 0.59
CA VAL A 143 7.22 11.21 1.92
C VAL A 143 7.07 9.90 2.69
N GLU A 144 5.84 9.40 2.82
CA GLU A 144 5.61 8.19 3.62
C GLU A 144 6.21 6.95 2.97
N TYR A 145 6.32 6.92 1.64
CA TYR A 145 6.98 5.82 0.97
C TYR A 145 8.45 5.73 1.35
N HIS A 146 9.16 6.86 1.34
CA HIS A 146 10.49 6.94 1.90
C HIS A 146 10.53 6.47 3.37
N ASP A 147 9.61 6.97 4.19
CA ASP A 147 9.62 6.67 5.63
C ASP A 147 9.36 5.19 5.91
N ILE A 148 8.48 4.54 5.16
CA ILE A 148 8.25 3.09 5.25
C ILE A 148 9.50 2.32 4.82
N LEU A 149 10.15 2.70 3.71
CA LEU A 149 11.39 2.06 3.27
C LEU A 149 12.49 2.19 4.33
N TRP A 150 12.60 3.35 4.95
CA TRP A 150 13.54 3.60 6.03
C TRP A 150 13.22 2.77 7.29
N ASP A 151 11.94 2.70 7.69
CA ASP A 151 11.48 1.93 8.85
C ASP A 151 11.81 0.43 8.70
N ILE A 152 11.73 -0.11 7.48
CA ILE A 152 12.11 -1.49 7.15
C ILE A 152 13.57 -1.63 6.73
N GLY A 153 14.39 -0.62 7.00
CA GLY A 153 15.85 -0.66 6.79
C GLY A 153 16.26 -0.86 5.33
N TYR A 154 15.43 -0.44 4.37
CA TYR A 154 15.62 -0.68 2.93
C TYR A 154 15.83 -2.16 2.58
N ALA A 155 15.17 -3.04 3.33
CA ALA A 155 15.22 -4.49 3.16
C ALA A 155 15.04 -4.92 1.69
N LYS A 156 15.82 -5.91 1.27
CA LYS A 156 15.79 -6.46 -0.10
C LYS A 156 15.08 -7.79 -0.20
N THR A 157 14.87 -8.42 0.95
CA THR A 157 14.15 -9.68 1.07
C THR A 157 12.92 -9.50 1.95
N TRP A 158 11.94 -10.38 1.76
CA TRP A 158 10.74 -10.40 2.58
C TRP A 158 11.09 -10.66 4.05
N GLU A 159 12.04 -11.55 4.32
CA GLU A 159 12.46 -11.93 5.67
C GLU A 159 13.07 -10.75 6.45
N GLU A 160 13.91 -9.95 5.78
CA GLU A 160 14.49 -8.73 6.36
C GLU A 160 13.41 -7.68 6.65
N ALA A 161 12.50 -7.46 5.70
CA ALA A 161 11.42 -6.49 5.85
C ALA A 161 10.47 -6.90 6.99
N PHE A 162 10.09 -8.17 7.03
CA PHE A 162 9.19 -8.73 8.04
C PHE A 162 9.77 -8.59 9.46
N ALA A 163 11.07 -8.84 9.64
CA ALA A 163 11.73 -8.66 10.93
C ALA A 163 11.71 -7.21 11.44
N LEU A 164 11.54 -6.23 10.54
CA LEU A 164 11.54 -4.80 10.85
C LEU A 164 10.13 -4.19 10.85
N VAL A 165 9.07 -4.95 10.55
CA VAL A 165 7.66 -4.52 10.69
C VAL A 165 7.34 -3.86 12.04
N PRO A 166 7.87 -4.32 13.19
CA PRO A 166 7.64 -3.65 14.46
C PRO A 166 8.13 -2.19 14.51
N ASN A 167 9.06 -1.78 13.63
CA ASN A 167 9.62 -0.44 13.55
C ASN A 167 8.76 0.55 12.75
N LEU A 168 7.80 0.06 11.96
CA LEU A 168 6.91 0.91 11.16
C LEU A 168 6.26 2.00 12.03
N TYR A 169 6.30 3.23 11.55
CA TYR A 169 5.67 4.41 12.16
C TYR A 169 6.18 4.73 13.58
N ARG A 170 7.41 4.32 13.93
CA ARG A 170 7.97 4.62 15.26
C ARG A 170 8.56 6.01 15.35
N GLU A 171 9.44 6.35 14.43
CA GLU A 171 10.16 7.60 14.43
C GLU A 171 10.30 8.09 12.99
N ARG A 172 10.58 9.37 12.84
CA ARG A 172 10.73 9.95 11.52
C ARG A 172 12.18 9.85 11.05
N PRO A 173 12.44 9.45 9.80
CA PRO A 173 13.80 9.38 9.27
C PRO A 173 14.54 10.73 9.31
N PRO A 174 15.88 10.71 9.36
CA PRO A 174 16.68 11.91 9.17
C PRO A 174 16.38 12.60 7.84
N LEU A 175 16.40 13.94 7.84
CA LEU A 175 16.11 14.72 6.64
C LEU A 175 17.12 14.45 5.51
N GLU A 176 18.38 14.20 5.83
CA GLU A 176 19.40 13.86 4.85
C GLU A 176 19.11 12.58 4.08
N ASP A 177 18.56 11.55 4.74
CA ASP A 177 18.20 10.28 4.10
C ASP A 177 17.05 10.51 3.12
N PHE A 178 16.03 11.27 3.53
CA PHE A 178 14.95 11.67 2.64
C PHE A 178 15.45 12.46 1.45
N LEU A 179 16.33 13.45 1.65
CA LEU A 179 16.84 14.25 0.54
C LEU A 179 17.64 13.41 -0.47
N ALA A 180 18.37 12.41 0.00
CA ALA A 180 19.09 11.47 -0.86
C ALA A 180 18.12 10.61 -1.68
N TRP A 181 17.14 9.97 -1.03
CA TRP A 181 16.10 9.19 -1.70
C TRP A 181 15.29 10.03 -2.69
N ARG A 182 14.91 11.25 -2.28
CA ARG A 182 14.11 12.19 -3.06
C ARG A 182 14.78 12.55 -4.38
N ASP A 183 16.08 12.85 -4.34
CA ASP A 183 16.84 13.25 -5.53
C ASP A 183 17.10 12.06 -6.47
N GLU A 184 16.92 10.83 -6.00
CA GLU A 184 17.12 9.61 -6.77
C GLU A 184 15.83 9.07 -7.38
N ARG A 185 14.75 8.94 -6.60
CA ARG A 185 13.58 8.14 -7.00
C ARG A 185 12.34 8.95 -7.37
N VAL A 186 12.14 10.14 -6.79
CA VAL A 186 10.82 10.82 -6.80
C VAL A 186 10.29 11.10 -8.20
N PHE A 187 11.15 11.38 -9.18
CA PHE A 187 10.71 11.57 -10.55
C PHE A 187 9.98 10.33 -11.07
N ASP A 188 10.56 9.14 -10.93
CA ASP A 188 9.94 7.91 -11.43
C ASP A 188 8.71 7.54 -10.59
N GLU A 189 8.77 7.73 -9.28
CA GLU A 189 7.65 7.42 -8.38
C GLU A 189 6.39 8.25 -8.67
N ILE A 190 6.53 9.48 -9.17
CA ILE A 190 5.39 10.27 -9.65
C ILE A 190 4.72 9.58 -10.86
N ASP A 191 5.51 8.99 -11.76
CA ASP A 191 4.96 8.25 -12.90
C ASP A 191 4.32 6.93 -12.44
N TRP A 192 4.95 6.18 -11.52
CA TRP A 192 4.34 4.99 -10.91
C TRP A 192 3.00 5.29 -10.25
N TYR A 193 2.89 6.40 -9.51
CA TYR A 193 1.65 6.79 -8.83
C TYR A 193 0.47 6.93 -9.80
N GLY A 194 0.64 7.67 -10.91
CA GLY A 194 -0.46 7.84 -11.86
C GLY A 194 -0.68 6.62 -12.75
N TRP A 195 0.34 5.78 -12.97
CA TRP A 195 0.20 4.49 -13.65
C TRP A 195 -0.60 3.48 -12.81
N PHE A 196 -0.35 3.43 -11.50
CA PHE A 196 -1.13 2.62 -10.55
C PHE A 196 -2.63 2.99 -10.61
N ILE A 197 -2.95 4.28 -10.61
CA ILE A 197 -4.35 4.76 -10.71
C ILE A 197 -4.97 4.34 -12.04
N ASP A 198 -4.26 4.57 -13.15
CA ASP A 198 -4.71 4.19 -14.48
C ASP A 198 -5.00 2.68 -14.57
N TYR A 199 -4.09 1.85 -14.06
CA TYR A 199 -4.25 0.40 -14.05
C TYR A 199 -5.57 -0.04 -13.43
N TYR A 200 -5.84 0.37 -12.18
CA TYR A 200 -7.06 -0.08 -11.50
C TYR A 200 -8.31 0.52 -12.12
N MET A 201 -8.33 1.82 -12.41
CA MET A 201 -9.52 2.47 -12.98
C MET A 201 -9.86 1.92 -14.36
N GLU A 202 -8.87 1.53 -15.15
CA GLU A 202 -9.05 0.91 -16.47
C GLU A 202 -9.13 -0.62 -16.43
N GLY A 203 -9.33 -1.22 -15.26
CA GLY A 203 -9.57 -2.66 -15.14
C GLY A 203 -8.38 -3.54 -15.53
N GLY A 204 -7.16 -3.05 -15.34
CA GLY A 204 -5.92 -3.77 -15.63
C GLY A 204 -5.33 -3.49 -17.01
N LEU A 205 -5.73 -2.41 -17.68
CA LEU A 205 -5.20 -2.07 -19.00
C LEU A 205 -3.67 -1.88 -18.94
N MET A 206 -2.94 -2.63 -19.77
CA MET A 206 -1.49 -2.58 -19.80
C MET A 206 -1.03 -1.32 -20.52
N ARG A 207 -0.40 -0.42 -19.76
CA ARG A 207 0.21 0.81 -20.26
C ARG A 207 1.68 0.84 -19.92
N ASP A 208 2.47 1.52 -20.74
CA ASP A 208 3.79 1.95 -20.32
C ASP A 208 3.66 3.00 -19.23
N MET A 209 4.44 2.81 -18.17
CA MET A 209 4.42 3.67 -17.01
C MET A 209 4.91 5.09 -17.30
N PHE A 210 5.95 5.25 -18.13
CA PHE A 210 6.54 6.58 -18.34
C PHE A 210 5.76 7.38 -19.40
N THR A 211 5.38 6.75 -20.51
CA THR A 211 4.68 7.44 -21.61
C THR A 211 3.16 7.39 -21.50
N LYS A 212 2.60 6.49 -20.67
CA LYS A 212 1.16 6.21 -20.55
C LYS A 212 0.51 5.62 -21.81
N LYS A 213 1.30 5.29 -22.84
CA LYS A 213 0.83 4.62 -24.06
C LYS A 213 0.36 3.19 -23.74
N ILE A 214 -0.59 2.67 -24.51
CA ILE A 214 -0.95 1.24 -24.45
C ILE A 214 0.28 0.43 -24.87
N THR A 215 0.56 -0.66 -24.18
CA THR A 215 1.77 -1.45 -24.43
C THR A 215 1.49 -2.93 -24.70
N THR A 216 2.51 -3.65 -25.15
CA THR A 216 2.46 -5.10 -25.40
C THR A 216 2.66 -5.87 -24.10
N SER A 217 2.23 -7.13 -24.05
CA SER A 217 2.50 -8.00 -22.90
C SER A 217 3.99 -8.20 -22.61
N GLU A 218 4.83 -8.18 -23.65
CA GLU A 218 6.29 -8.27 -23.50
C GLU A 218 6.84 -7.06 -22.75
N HIS A 219 6.51 -5.85 -23.20
CA HIS A 219 6.97 -4.63 -22.54
C HIS A 219 6.38 -4.49 -21.13
N TRP A 220 5.10 -4.84 -20.93
CA TRP A 220 4.49 -4.92 -19.61
C TRP A 220 5.29 -5.81 -18.65
N ASN A 221 5.61 -7.03 -19.07
CA ASN A 221 6.39 -7.96 -18.24
C ASN A 221 7.77 -7.41 -17.91
N MET A 222 8.41 -6.67 -18.83
CA MET A 222 9.68 -6.00 -18.53
C MET A 222 9.52 -4.91 -17.46
N LEU A 223 8.45 -4.10 -17.55
CA LEU A 223 8.15 -3.05 -16.56
C LEU A 223 7.85 -3.62 -15.17
N MET A 224 7.31 -4.84 -15.08
CA MET A 224 7.00 -5.51 -13.82
C MET A 224 8.23 -6.12 -13.11
N VAL A 225 9.40 -6.15 -13.76
CA VAL A 225 10.66 -6.60 -13.16
C VAL A 225 11.80 -5.60 -13.43
N PRO A 226 11.68 -4.35 -12.94
CA PRO A 226 12.60 -3.28 -13.35
C PRO A 226 14.04 -3.50 -12.88
N THR A 227 14.30 -4.35 -11.88
CA THR A 227 15.67 -4.73 -11.50
C THR A 227 16.38 -5.61 -12.55
N ALA A 228 15.65 -6.14 -13.54
CA ALA A 228 16.23 -6.94 -14.61
C ALA A 228 16.64 -6.11 -15.85
N TYR A 229 16.25 -4.82 -15.92
CA TYR A 229 16.41 -3.99 -17.11
C TYR A 229 16.80 -2.56 -16.77
N THR A 230 17.69 -1.95 -17.56
CA THR A 230 17.99 -0.51 -17.41
C THR A 230 16.84 0.35 -17.95
N LEU A 231 16.75 1.61 -17.53
CA LEU A 231 15.76 2.56 -18.04
C LEU A 231 15.80 2.68 -19.58
N GLU A 232 16.99 2.63 -20.19
CA GLU A 232 17.15 2.66 -21.64
C GLU A 232 16.56 1.41 -22.32
N GLN A 233 16.69 0.24 -21.70
CA GLN A 233 16.11 -1.01 -22.19
C GLN A 233 14.58 -1.03 -22.03
N LEU A 234 14.05 -0.30 -21.06
CA LEU A 234 12.61 -0.17 -20.81
C LEU A 234 11.94 0.90 -21.66
N GLN A 235 12.68 1.66 -22.48
CA GLN A 235 12.09 2.72 -23.31
C GLN A 235 11.04 2.14 -24.27
N TYR A 236 9.84 2.72 -24.27
CA TYR A 236 8.73 2.31 -25.12
C TYR A 236 9.15 2.22 -26.60
N ASP A 237 9.85 3.22 -27.11
CA ASP A 237 10.23 3.25 -28.53
C ASP A 237 11.29 2.20 -28.89
N VAL A 238 12.04 1.69 -27.90
CA VAL A 238 13.02 0.61 -28.07
C VAL A 238 12.35 -0.76 -28.11
N VAL A 239 11.37 -1.00 -27.23
CA VAL A 239 10.71 -2.31 -27.09
C VAL A 239 9.51 -2.45 -28.04
N VAL A 240 8.67 -1.41 -28.11
CA VAL A 240 7.41 -1.43 -28.87
C VAL A 240 7.55 -0.74 -30.22
N GLY A 241 8.33 0.34 -30.29
CA GLY A 241 8.48 1.19 -31.48
C GLY A 241 7.57 2.42 -31.44
N ALA A 242 8.13 3.59 -31.78
CA ALA A 242 7.45 4.88 -31.64
C ALA A 242 6.10 4.99 -32.37
N ASP A 243 6.01 4.40 -33.56
CA ASP A 243 4.85 4.47 -34.46
C ASP A 243 4.02 3.18 -34.48
N THR A 244 4.32 2.22 -33.61
CA THR A 244 3.60 0.95 -33.53
C THR A 244 2.23 1.17 -32.90
N HIS A 245 1.17 0.84 -33.63
CA HIS A 245 -0.19 0.75 -33.09
C HIS A 245 -0.32 -0.53 -32.26
N VAL A 246 -0.69 -0.38 -30.99
CA VAL A 246 -0.89 -1.49 -30.06
C VAL A 246 -2.36 -1.56 -29.69
N GLU A 247 -2.98 -2.72 -29.93
CA GLU A 247 -4.35 -2.97 -29.49
C GLU A 247 -4.42 -3.04 -27.95
N PRO A 248 -5.49 -2.50 -27.33
CA PRO A 248 -5.71 -2.61 -25.89
C PRO A 248 -5.63 -4.06 -25.42
N SER A 249 -4.77 -4.31 -24.43
CA SER A 249 -4.63 -5.60 -23.76
C SER A 249 -4.57 -5.40 -22.24
N TYR A 250 -5.08 -6.38 -21.50
CA TYR A 250 -5.23 -6.30 -20.06
C TYR A 250 -4.34 -7.31 -19.37
N ASP A 251 -3.89 -6.98 -18.17
CA ASP A 251 -3.14 -7.90 -17.32
C ASP A 251 -3.98 -9.17 -17.07
N PRO A 252 -3.49 -10.36 -17.43
CA PRO A 252 -4.20 -11.62 -17.21
C PRO A 252 -4.61 -11.84 -15.74
N ASN A 253 -3.86 -11.29 -14.79
CA ASN A 253 -4.19 -11.37 -13.38
C ASN A 253 -5.54 -10.71 -13.05
N CYS A 254 -5.95 -9.67 -13.78
CA CYS A 254 -7.24 -9.02 -13.56
C CYS A 254 -8.44 -9.90 -13.90
N ALA A 255 -8.27 -10.90 -14.77
CA ALA A 255 -9.30 -11.89 -15.05
C ALA A 255 -9.48 -12.88 -13.89
N LEU A 256 -8.52 -12.94 -12.95
CA LEU A 256 -8.59 -13.78 -11.74
C LEU A 256 -9.39 -13.12 -10.62
N ILE A 257 -9.72 -11.82 -10.71
CA ILE A 257 -10.61 -11.18 -9.75
C ILE A 257 -12.06 -11.39 -10.20
N THR A 258 -12.88 -12.01 -9.36
CA THR A 258 -14.26 -12.41 -9.70
C THR A 258 -15.08 -11.27 -10.33
N ASN A 259 -15.01 -10.06 -9.78
CA ASN A 259 -15.72 -8.88 -10.29
C ASN A 259 -14.82 -7.90 -11.08
N GLY A 260 -13.65 -8.35 -11.51
CA GLY A 260 -12.66 -7.57 -12.23
C GLY A 260 -11.83 -6.62 -11.35
N CYS A 261 -10.77 -6.06 -11.94
CA CYS A 261 -9.85 -5.15 -11.25
C CYS A 261 -10.40 -3.75 -11.00
N ALA A 262 -11.43 -3.32 -11.75
CA ALA A 262 -11.96 -1.98 -11.58
C ALA A 262 -12.48 -1.80 -10.14
N PRO A 263 -12.09 -0.73 -9.42
CA PRO A 263 -12.48 -0.59 -8.03
C PRO A 263 -13.98 -0.41 -7.93
N ILE A 264 -14.60 -1.12 -6.99
CA ILE A 264 -16.00 -0.88 -6.61
C ILE A 264 -16.12 0.41 -5.80
N LYS A 265 -15.01 0.82 -5.15
CA LYS A 265 -14.95 2.02 -4.33
C LYS A 265 -13.55 2.62 -4.31
N VAL A 266 -13.47 3.94 -4.40
CA VAL A 266 -12.26 4.73 -4.14
C VAL A 266 -12.37 5.39 -2.77
N ILE A 267 -11.32 5.26 -1.96
CA ILE A 267 -11.25 5.77 -0.60
C ILE A 267 -10.01 6.65 -0.44
N SER A 268 -10.16 7.81 0.20
CA SER A 268 -9.01 8.61 0.63
C SER A 268 -8.65 8.27 2.07
N ALA A 269 -7.40 7.87 2.30
CA ALA A 269 -6.91 7.61 3.65
C ALA A 269 -6.88 8.89 4.50
N GLU A 270 -6.64 10.05 3.89
CA GLU A 270 -6.65 11.35 4.56
C GLU A 270 -8.06 11.72 5.01
N ARG A 271 -9.05 11.61 4.10
CA ARG A 271 -10.45 11.84 4.47
C ARG A 271 -10.94 10.87 5.52
N LEU A 272 -10.44 9.63 5.54
CA LEU A 272 -10.74 8.66 6.59
C LEU A 272 -10.16 9.07 7.95
N ALA A 273 -9.03 9.77 7.99
CA ALA A 273 -8.40 10.23 9.23
C ALA A 273 -8.97 11.56 9.76
N GLU A 274 -9.72 12.31 8.95
CA GLU A 274 -10.25 13.62 9.33
C GLU A 274 -11.45 13.54 10.28
N LEU A 275 -11.56 14.50 11.20
CA LEU A 275 -12.60 14.50 12.25
C LEU A 275 -14.02 14.68 11.71
N ASP A 276 -14.19 15.44 10.64
CA ASP A 276 -15.48 15.80 10.06
C ASP A 276 -15.90 14.86 8.92
N ARG A 277 -14.95 14.41 8.09
CA ARG A 277 -15.21 13.51 6.95
C ARG A 277 -15.01 12.02 7.30
N GLY A 278 -14.14 11.70 8.25
CA GLY A 278 -13.72 10.34 8.60
C GLY A 278 -14.86 9.38 8.93
N PRO A 279 -15.83 9.75 9.79
CA PRO A 279 -16.99 8.91 10.07
C PRO A 279 -17.78 8.52 8.81
N ALA A 280 -17.97 9.45 7.87
CA ALA A 280 -18.69 9.18 6.63
C ALA A 280 -17.91 8.22 5.72
N VAL A 281 -16.59 8.41 5.59
CA VAL A 281 -15.72 7.49 4.84
C VAL A 281 -15.69 6.10 5.47
N GLY A 282 -15.71 6.01 6.80
CA GLY A 282 -15.84 4.74 7.52
C GLY A 282 -17.16 4.00 7.24
N LEU A 283 -18.28 4.73 7.08
CA LEU A 283 -19.56 4.14 6.68
C LEU A 283 -19.54 3.63 5.24
N GLU A 284 -18.84 4.33 4.34
CA GLU A 284 -18.64 3.88 2.96
C GLU A 284 -17.85 2.56 2.88
N LEU A 285 -16.81 2.41 3.72
CA LEU A 285 -16.08 1.14 3.85
C LEU A 285 -16.97 0.02 4.37
N ALA A 286 -17.79 0.30 5.39
CA ALA A 286 -18.75 -0.68 5.90
C ALA A 286 -19.72 -1.13 4.80
N ALA A 287 -20.29 -0.19 4.04
CA ALA A 287 -21.22 -0.47 2.95
C ALA A 287 -20.59 -1.30 1.82
N ALA A 288 -19.28 -1.14 1.56
CA ALA A 288 -18.57 -1.90 0.52
C ALA A 288 -18.46 -3.40 0.81
N VAL A 289 -18.56 -3.81 2.08
CA VAL A 289 -18.43 -5.20 2.52
C VAL A 289 -19.69 -5.74 3.21
N ASP A 290 -20.71 -4.90 3.42
CA ASP A 290 -21.98 -5.29 4.05
C ASP A 290 -22.73 -6.32 3.20
N GLY A 291 -23.30 -7.33 3.86
CA GLY A 291 -24.04 -8.42 3.21
C GLY A 291 -23.22 -9.37 2.31
N LYS A 292 -21.89 -9.26 2.29
CA LYS A 292 -21.02 -10.17 1.52
C LYS A 292 -20.83 -11.51 2.27
N GLU A 293 -20.61 -12.59 1.53
CA GLU A 293 -20.43 -13.93 2.12
C GLU A 293 -19.25 -13.95 3.11
N GLY A 294 -19.47 -14.52 4.29
CA GLY A 294 -18.47 -14.54 5.38
C GLY A 294 -18.20 -13.18 6.05
N MET A 295 -18.82 -12.09 5.60
CA MET A 295 -18.61 -10.76 6.19
C MET A 295 -19.72 -10.40 7.18
N ASN A 296 -19.38 -10.44 8.47
CA ASN A 296 -20.25 -9.94 9.53
C ASN A 296 -19.82 -8.52 9.92
N VAL A 297 -20.43 -7.51 9.30
CA VAL A 297 -20.20 -6.10 9.62
C VAL A 297 -20.93 -5.76 10.92
N ILE A 298 -20.28 -5.00 11.81
CA ILE A 298 -20.89 -4.53 13.05
C ILE A 298 -22.13 -3.66 12.81
N ALA A 299 -22.99 -3.59 13.83
CA ALA A 299 -24.23 -2.84 13.79
C ALA A 299 -23.99 -1.36 13.44
N PRO A 300 -24.88 -0.71 12.65
CA PRO A 300 -24.70 0.67 12.19
C PRO A 300 -24.36 1.69 13.28
N GLU A 301 -25.00 1.58 14.45
CA GLU A 301 -24.78 2.44 15.62
C GLU A 301 -23.34 2.38 16.15
N ALA A 302 -22.65 1.24 16.01
CA ALA A 302 -21.28 1.06 16.48
C ALA A 302 -20.21 1.57 15.51
N ARG A 303 -20.56 1.87 14.25
CA ARG A 303 -19.56 2.16 13.19
C ARG A 303 -18.78 3.46 13.46
N ASN A 304 -19.47 4.55 13.79
CA ASN A 304 -18.83 5.83 14.14
C ASN A 304 -18.01 5.72 15.43
N CYS A 305 -18.56 4.99 16.40
CA CYS A 305 -17.89 4.73 17.66
C CYS A 305 -16.54 4.01 17.45
N ILE A 306 -16.48 3.03 16.56
CA ILE A 306 -15.24 2.32 16.23
C ILE A 306 -14.23 3.19 15.49
N TRP A 307 -14.70 4.03 14.57
CA TRP A 307 -13.84 5.03 13.94
C TRP A 307 -13.15 5.92 14.99
N ARG A 308 -13.88 6.38 16.03
CA ARG A 308 -13.27 7.16 17.12
C ARG A 308 -12.21 6.38 17.90
N GLU A 309 -12.45 5.09 18.18
CA GLU A 309 -11.46 4.26 18.89
C GLU A 309 -10.16 4.09 18.11
N LEU A 310 -10.27 3.97 16.79
CA LEU A 310 -9.10 3.80 15.92
C LEU A 310 -8.38 5.12 15.66
N ILE A 311 -9.11 6.18 15.28
CA ILE A 311 -8.50 7.44 14.85
C ILE A 311 -8.16 8.36 16.01
N ILE A 312 -9.10 8.57 16.95
CA ILE A 312 -8.91 9.53 18.05
C ILE A 312 -8.16 8.86 19.20
N ASN A 313 -8.57 7.63 19.58
CA ASN A 313 -7.99 6.94 20.72
C ASN A 313 -6.82 6.03 20.35
N LYS A 314 -6.47 5.91 19.06
CA LYS A 314 -5.28 5.20 18.57
C LYS A 314 -5.17 3.75 19.07
N LYS A 315 -6.29 3.03 19.18
CA LYS A 315 -6.30 1.63 19.69
C LYS A 315 -5.85 0.58 18.67
N GLY A 316 -5.80 0.93 17.38
CA GLY A 316 -5.45 0.02 16.29
C GLY A 316 -3.95 -0.19 16.10
N LEU A 317 -3.58 -0.75 14.95
CA LEU A 317 -2.18 -0.74 14.49
C LEU A 317 -1.74 0.70 14.25
N LYS A 318 -0.46 0.99 14.51
CA LYS A 318 0.13 2.29 14.14
C LYS A 318 0.00 2.54 12.64
N THR A 319 -0.36 3.76 12.29
CA THR A 319 -0.46 4.25 10.91
C THR A 319 0.26 5.59 10.75
N PHE A 320 0.16 6.24 9.59
CA PHE A 320 0.80 7.53 9.33
C PHE A 320 0.41 8.62 10.34
N ILE A 321 -0.80 8.57 10.93
CA ILE A 321 -1.24 9.54 11.95
C ILE A 321 -0.58 9.35 13.33
N ASP A 322 0.17 8.25 13.49
CA ASP A 322 0.84 7.87 14.75
C ASP A 322 2.33 8.14 14.74
N ARG A 323 2.89 8.60 13.61
CA ARG A 323 4.30 8.94 13.52
C ARG A 323 4.55 10.25 14.28
N ASP A 324 5.33 10.15 15.35
CA ASP A 324 5.76 11.30 16.14
C ASP A 324 6.88 12.09 15.42
N GLY A 325 7.00 13.39 15.72
CA GLY A 325 8.11 14.24 15.28
C GLY A 325 7.70 15.40 14.38
N TYR A 326 8.57 15.75 13.44
CA TYR A 326 8.38 16.78 12.43
C TYR A 326 7.05 16.59 11.65
N GLY A 327 6.47 17.67 11.14
CA GLY A 327 5.28 17.64 10.27
C GLY A 327 5.67 17.32 8.83
N GLU A 328 4.77 16.81 8.00
CA GLU A 328 5.09 16.51 6.58
C GLU A 328 5.69 17.72 5.82
N ASP A 329 5.44 18.94 6.31
CA ASP A 329 6.00 20.20 5.78
C ASP A 329 7.52 20.35 5.98
N ASP A 330 8.12 19.57 6.88
CA ASP A 330 9.58 19.54 7.06
C ASP A 330 10.29 18.85 5.89
N TYR A 331 9.57 18.02 5.13
CA TYR A 331 10.06 17.40 3.91
C TYR A 331 9.83 18.28 2.69
N SER A 332 10.90 18.99 2.32
CA SER A 332 10.88 19.86 1.15
C SER A 332 11.16 19.10 -0.15
N PHE A 333 10.34 19.34 -1.17
CA PHE A 333 10.61 18.91 -2.54
C PHE A 333 11.36 20.00 -3.33
N THR A 334 11.95 19.63 -4.47
CA THR A 334 12.47 20.62 -5.42
C THR A 334 11.31 21.21 -6.23
N LYS A 335 11.51 22.39 -6.83
CA LYS A 335 10.52 22.97 -7.74
C LYS A 335 10.13 22.00 -8.86
N GLY A 336 11.11 21.31 -9.45
CA GLY A 336 10.87 20.35 -10.54
C GLY A 336 10.03 19.14 -10.11
N HIS A 337 10.22 18.63 -8.89
CA HIS A 337 9.36 17.56 -8.35
C HIS A 337 7.91 18.02 -8.23
N LEU A 338 7.68 19.19 -7.63
CA LEU A 338 6.33 19.74 -7.45
C LEU A 338 5.66 20.02 -8.80
N GLU A 339 6.37 20.59 -9.77
CA GLU A 339 5.86 20.83 -11.12
C GLU A 339 5.50 19.52 -11.84
N LYS A 340 6.29 18.45 -11.67
CA LYS A 340 5.96 17.13 -12.23
C LYS A 340 4.75 16.50 -11.54
N MET A 341 4.62 16.61 -10.22
CA MET A 341 3.42 16.17 -9.50
C MET A 341 2.17 16.89 -10.01
N VAL A 342 2.23 18.22 -10.17
CA VAL A 342 1.11 19.00 -10.74
C VAL A 342 0.78 18.52 -12.15
N LYS A 343 1.79 18.31 -13.00
CA LYS A 343 1.58 17.80 -14.36
C LYS A 343 0.88 16.44 -14.38
N GLU A 344 1.28 15.54 -13.48
CA GLU A 344 0.67 14.20 -13.40
C GLU A 344 -0.77 14.27 -12.85
N LEU A 345 -1.03 15.12 -11.86
CA LEU A 345 -2.39 15.37 -11.37
C LEU A 345 -3.26 16.02 -12.45
N ASP A 346 -2.75 16.98 -13.21
CA ASP A 346 -3.45 17.61 -14.33
C ASP A 346 -3.84 16.57 -15.40
N ARG A 347 -2.92 15.65 -15.73
CA ARG A 347 -3.19 14.53 -16.65
C ARG A 347 -4.33 13.65 -16.15
N LEU A 348 -4.28 13.24 -14.88
CA LEU A 348 -5.31 12.39 -14.26
C LEU A 348 -6.66 13.10 -14.19
N ILE A 349 -6.70 14.36 -13.74
CA ILE A 349 -7.91 15.19 -13.71
C ILE A 349 -8.50 15.29 -15.12
N GLN A 350 -7.68 15.66 -16.11
CA GLN A 350 -8.14 15.78 -17.49
C GLN A 350 -8.73 14.47 -18.00
N LYS A 351 -8.08 13.32 -17.75
CA LYS A 351 -8.59 12.01 -18.18
C LYS A 351 -9.94 11.69 -17.54
N TYR A 352 -10.01 11.74 -16.21
CA TYR A 352 -11.18 11.27 -15.45
C TYR A 352 -12.35 12.27 -15.39
N SER A 353 -12.14 13.53 -15.79
CA SER A 353 -13.22 14.49 -16.00
C SER A 353 -13.86 14.41 -17.40
N ASN A 354 -13.35 13.58 -18.31
CA ASN A 354 -13.83 13.48 -19.69
C ASN A 354 -14.55 12.14 -19.99
N VAL A 355 -15.30 12.09 -21.09
CA VAL A 355 -15.96 10.86 -21.57
C VAL A 355 -14.90 9.77 -21.83
N PRO A 356 -15.13 8.50 -21.41
CA PRO A 356 -16.36 7.95 -20.83
C PRO A 356 -16.49 8.04 -19.30
N TRP A 357 -15.55 8.69 -18.60
CA TRP A 357 -15.45 8.68 -17.14
C TRP A 357 -16.43 9.59 -16.41
N THR A 358 -17.11 10.49 -17.11
CA THR A 358 -18.05 11.46 -16.52
C THR A 358 -19.23 10.82 -15.79
N THR A 359 -19.60 9.58 -16.13
CA THR A 359 -20.68 8.83 -15.46
C THR A 359 -20.16 7.86 -14.39
N ASN A 360 -18.85 7.67 -14.28
CA ASN A 360 -18.24 6.78 -13.29
C ASN A 360 -18.07 7.53 -11.95
N SER A 361 -18.78 7.12 -10.91
CA SER A 361 -18.74 7.76 -9.60
C SER A 361 -17.36 7.73 -8.95
N ASN A 362 -16.61 6.63 -9.10
CA ASN A 362 -15.23 6.53 -8.60
C ASN A 362 -14.29 7.50 -9.31
N ALA A 363 -14.47 7.71 -10.62
CA ALA A 363 -13.72 8.71 -11.37
C ALA A 363 -14.00 10.14 -10.87
N GLN A 364 -15.26 10.44 -10.52
CA GLN A 364 -15.61 11.76 -9.95
C GLN A 364 -14.99 11.96 -8.56
N VAL A 365 -14.95 10.93 -7.72
CA VAL A 365 -14.24 10.96 -6.43
C VAL A 365 -12.74 11.21 -6.65
N LEU A 366 -12.11 10.55 -7.63
CA LEU A 366 -10.70 10.78 -7.94
C LEU A 366 -10.43 12.22 -8.39
N VAL A 367 -11.25 12.78 -9.28
CA VAL A 367 -11.11 14.16 -9.74
C VAL A 367 -11.14 15.13 -8.57
N ASP A 368 -12.12 14.96 -7.67
CA ASP A 368 -12.26 15.77 -6.45
C ASP A 368 -11.01 15.67 -5.56
N LEU A 369 -10.52 14.46 -5.29
CA LEU A 369 -9.28 14.25 -4.54
C LEU A 369 -8.06 14.89 -5.23
N PHE A 370 -7.90 14.70 -6.53
CA PHE A 370 -6.76 15.24 -7.27
C PHE A 370 -6.79 16.77 -7.34
N GLN A 371 -7.97 17.39 -7.38
CA GLN A 371 -8.10 18.84 -7.28
C GLN A 371 -7.63 19.36 -5.91
N GLU A 372 -8.00 18.69 -4.81
CA GLU A 372 -7.49 19.00 -3.48
C GLU A 372 -5.96 18.87 -3.42
N HIS A 373 -5.43 17.73 -3.88
CA HIS A 373 -3.98 17.47 -3.85
C HIS A 373 -3.19 18.51 -4.66
N ARG A 374 -3.71 18.83 -5.86
CA ARG A 374 -3.12 19.83 -6.75
C ARG A 374 -3.14 21.21 -6.13
N GLY A 375 -4.23 21.59 -5.46
CA GLY A 375 -4.35 22.87 -4.77
C GLY A 375 -3.24 23.06 -3.73
N LEU A 376 -3.01 22.06 -2.89
CA LEU A 376 -1.95 22.08 -1.86
C LEU A 376 -0.54 22.25 -2.47
N ILE A 377 -0.26 21.54 -3.57
CA ILE A 377 1.06 21.64 -4.24
C ILE A 377 1.25 23.00 -4.91
N LEU A 378 0.19 23.57 -5.49
CA LEU A 378 0.25 24.90 -6.09
C LEU A 378 0.47 25.99 -5.03
N GLU A 379 -0.07 25.82 -3.83
CA GLU A 379 0.21 26.70 -2.69
C GLU A 379 1.69 26.67 -2.32
N ASP A 380 2.30 25.48 -2.22
CA ASP A 380 3.73 25.33 -1.97
C ASP A 380 4.59 26.03 -3.04
N LEU A 381 4.20 25.90 -4.30
CA LEU A 381 4.86 26.57 -5.42
C LEU A 381 4.70 28.09 -5.36
N ALA A 382 3.53 28.60 -5.01
CA ALA A 382 3.24 30.03 -4.93
C ALA A 382 3.99 30.70 -3.76
N GLU A 383 4.07 30.02 -2.62
CA GLU A 383 4.74 30.52 -1.42
C GLU A 383 6.25 30.30 -1.42
N GLY A 384 6.79 29.54 -2.38
CA GLY A 384 8.21 29.22 -2.41
C GLY A 384 8.63 28.18 -1.38
N ARG A 385 7.71 27.33 -0.91
CA ARG A 385 7.95 26.22 0.04
C ARG A 385 8.62 25.02 -0.67
N PHE A 386 9.71 25.29 -1.38
CA PHE A 386 10.50 24.28 -2.09
C PHE A 386 12.00 24.57 -2.02
N ARG A 387 12.84 23.54 -2.16
CA ARG A 387 14.30 23.72 -2.21
C ARG A 387 14.78 24.03 -3.62
N ARG A 388 15.68 25.02 -3.73
CA ARG A 388 16.28 25.48 -5.00
C ARG A 388 17.37 24.57 -5.56
N ILE A 389 17.95 23.68 -4.74
CA ILE A 389 19.16 22.93 -5.10
C ILE A 389 18.84 21.43 -5.11
N MET A 390 18.91 20.80 -6.29
CA MET A 390 19.36 19.41 -6.38
C MET A 390 20.86 19.45 -6.12
N LYS A 391 21.35 18.74 -5.09
CA LYS A 391 22.79 18.52 -5.01
C LYS A 391 23.11 17.63 -6.21
N ARG A 392 23.64 18.21 -7.30
CA ARG A 392 24.28 17.41 -8.35
C ARG A 392 25.24 16.47 -7.64
N LYS A 393 25.04 15.15 -7.74
CA LYS A 393 25.97 14.14 -7.23
C LYS A 393 27.38 14.52 -7.75
N SER A 394 28.19 15.15 -6.90
CA SER A 394 29.64 14.93 -6.96
C SER A 394 29.80 13.44 -6.70
N SER A 395 30.64 12.77 -7.49
CA SER A 395 30.84 11.32 -7.60
C SER A 395 31.31 10.59 -6.32
N LEU A 396 30.78 10.94 -5.15
CA LEU A 396 31.11 10.44 -3.82
C LEU A 396 29.82 10.34 -3.00
N THR A 397 28.98 9.36 -3.32
CA THR A 397 28.07 8.75 -2.35
C THR A 397 28.49 7.28 -2.24
N PRO A 398 28.60 6.71 -1.03
CA PRO A 398 28.97 5.31 -0.86
C PRO A 398 28.02 4.40 -1.63
N ASP A 399 28.52 3.25 -2.09
CA ASP A 399 27.83 2.22 -2.92
C ASP A 399 26.46 1.74 -2.41
N ARG A 400 26.01 2.22 -1.25
CA ARG A 400 24.73 1.89 -0.61
C ARG A 400 23.48 2.16 -1.43
N PHE A 401 23.55 2.98 -2.48
CA PHE A 401 22.43 3.22 -3.40
C PHE A 401 22.68 2.69 -4.83
N ARG A 402 23.94 2.45 -5.22
CA ARG A 402 24.28 1.90 -6.54
C ARG A 402 24.25 0.38 -6.60
N GLU A 403 24.28 -0.29 -5.46
CA GLU A 403 24.02 -1.74 -5.35
C GLU A 403 22.53 -2.02 -4.97
N LEU A 404 21.65 -1.00 -5.03
CA LEU A 404 20.20 -1.14 -4.82
C LEU A 404 19.41 -1.34 -6.12
N GLU A 405 20.11 -1.39 -7.25
CA GLU A 405 19.69 -1.77 -8.60
C GLU A 405 20.55 -2.95 -9.06
#